data_AF-A0A2D8C4B6-F1
#
_entry.id   AF-A0A2D8C4B6-F1
#
_cell.length_a   1.000
_cell.length_b   1.000
_cell.length_c   1.000
_cell.angle_alpha   90.00
_cell.angle_beta   90.00
_cell.angle_gamma   90.00
#
_symmetry.space_group_name_H-M   'P 1'
#
loop_
_entity.id
_entity.type
_entity.pdbx_description
1 polymer ?
#
loop_
_entity_poly.entity_id
_entity_poly.type
_entity_poly.pdbx_seq_one_letter_code
_entity_poly.pdbx_strand_id
1 'polypeptide(L)'
;MNPIIKKWKQFLKEQEEQEPAPVLDLSKELDSGFCDFNPLINQYAQSSPDGLAEMLIFVVATQQMRWYDVVPKFPLLMQHLREKDILLDPEDAFVNDQGKTIYNIPKSIAQLTLGPRKNAIQYMWENREGIYSTLKPMFSTYNKGGEDSLAKEEALFNIYLEFIKLPGLGLPKAAFAAQLIVGRLGCIDSINLNLYKGLDPEGQLITYDKTGRPSFKTPGKTKKTGIVQITKGGVKLAQKYVQFLKHIAEMTGTTEASVSKQLWNSWVELVALKINKKDDITVIMPGGKEYTVPNDYSKNISKADVNPSAAFRKKYIGRITGKDISRQHDPRKMFEGAKKWDKYVKGLINEALPFGGYEPAAIGGVSNRGVELQPHPGNMETGVEEDTTQSIKAVMHQNGKVLLLKCNEDKRGWDLPGGHIKEDENSLQALRREVFEETGLQIINPKIIHGYRHKNKIFAEGGFGGGEVQLSEEHDSHAFMSLEEIKKQPISEAFLKAIELALGEAEETRKVKIKIIMG
;
A
#
# COMPACT_ATOMS: atom_id res chain seq x y z
N MET A 1 12.86 -47.50 -27.65
CA MET A 1 11.91 -46.99 -26.63
C MET A 1 10.99 -48.14 -26.24
N ASN A 2 10.90 -48.50 -24.95
CA ASN A 2 10.22 -49.71 -24.48
C ASN A 2 8.70 -49.68 -24.84
N PRO A 3 8.14 -50.73 -25.49
CA PRO A 3 6.72 -50.82 -25.86
C PRO A 3 5.75 -50.63 -24.70
N ILE A 4 6.16 -51.04 -23.49
CA ILE A 4 5.39 -50.88 -22.25
C ILE A 4 5.32 -49.40 -21.87
N ILE A 5 6.41 -48.65 -22.00
CA ILE A 5 6.43 -47.19 -21.74
C ILE A 5 5.54 -46.45 -22.74
N LYS A 6 5.47 -46.90 -24.00
CA LYS A 6 4.59 -46.30 -25.01
C LYS A 6 3.11 -46.56 -24.70
N LYS A 7 2.75 -47.80 -24.33
CA LYS A 7 1.40 -48.14 -23.87
C LYS A 7 1.02 -47.44 -22.57
N TRP A 8 1.95 -47.27 -21.64
CA TRP A 8 1.71 -46.58 -20.37
C TRP A 8 1.50 -45.07 -20.57
N LYS A 9 2.28 -44.44 -21.46
CA LYS A 9 2.05 -43.04 -21.85
C LYS A 9 0.75 -42.83 -22.61
N GLN A 10 0.34 -43.81 -23.42
CA GLN A 10 -0.94 -43.79 -24.14
C GLN A 10 -2.12 -43.98 -23.17
N PHE A 11 -2.01 -44.93 -22.23
CA PHE A 11 -2.96 -45.11 -21.13
C PHE A 11 -3.10 -43.85 -20.28
N LEU A 12 -1.99 -43.18 -19.90
CA LEU A 12 -2.06 -41.88 -19.21
C LEU A 12 -2.73 -40.77 -20.03
N LYS A 13 -2.60 -40.81 -21.36
CA LYS A 13 -3.26 -39.88 -22.28
C LYS A 13 -4.74 -40.18 -22.47
N GLU A 14 -5.13 -41.44 -22.36
CA GLU A 14 -6.50 -41.93 -22.45
C GLU A 14 -7.23 -41.78 -21.09
N GLN A 15 -6.49 -41.70 -19.97
CA GLN A 15 -6.98 -41.38 -18.62
C GLN A 15 -7.01 -39.87 -18.34
N GLU A 16 -6.52 -39.02 -19.25
CA GLU A 16 -6.95 -37.61 -19.31
C GLU A 16 -8.38 -37.60 -19.87
N GLU A 17 -9.35 -38.10 -19.10
CA GLU A 17 -10.75 -37.70 -19.30
C GLU A 17 -10.74 -36.17 -19.34
N GLN A 18 -11.24 -35.59 -20.44
CA GLN A 18 -11.50 -34.16 -20.50
C GLN A 18 -12.45 -33.86 -19.34
N GLU A 19 -11.90 -33.35 -18.24
CA GLU A 19 -12.70 -32.81 -17.17
C GLU A 19 -13.71 -31.86 -17.83
N PRO A 20 -15.01 -31.96 -17.48
CA PRO A 20 -16.01 -31.13 -18.11
C PRO A 20 -15.59 -29.66 -18.00
N ALA A 21 -15.83 -28.90 -19.06
CA ALA A 21 -15.48 -27.49 -19.12
C ALA A 21 -15.95 -26.79 -17.84
N PRO A 22 -15.13 -25.91 -17.23
CA PRO A 22 -15.52 -25.26 -15.99
C PRO A 22 -16.77 -24.42 -16.17
N VAL A 23 -17.82 -24.72 -15.41
CA VAL A 23 -19.10 -24.00 -15.44
C VAL A 23 -19.31 -23.21 -14.14
N LEU A 24 -19.68 -21.94 -14.27
CA LEU A 24 -20.20 -21.10 -13.19
C LEU A 24 -21.68 -20.81 -13.47
N ASP A 25 -22.56 -21.36 -12.65
CA ASP A 25 -24.01 -21.21 -12.81
C ASP A 25 -24.54 -20.15 -11.85
N LEU A 26 -24.77 -18.94 -12.36
CA LEU A 26 -25.26 -17.79 -11.60
C LEU A 26 -26.79 -17.82 -11.37
N SER A 27 -27.50 -18.80 -11.94
CA SER A 27 -28.91 -19.05 -11.62
C SER A 27 -29.07 -19.74 -10.26
N LYS A 28 -27.99 -20.35 -9.75
CA LYS A 28 -27.96 -21.01 -8.44
C LYS A 28 -27.55 -20.04 -7.35
N GLU A 29 -28.04 -20.30 -6.14
CA GLU A 29 -27.51 -19.61 -4.97
C GLU A 29 -26.07 -20.07 -4.73
N LEU A 30 -25.17 -19.10 -4.68
CA LEU A 30 -23.78 -19.30 -4.31
C LEU A 30 -23.62 -18.82 -2.87
N ASP A 31 -23.02 -19.63 -2.00
CA ASP A 31 -22.53 -19.15 -0.70
C ASP A 31 -21.01 -19.22 -0.66
N SER A 32 -20.38 -18.10 -0.97
CA SER A 32 -18.94 -17.97 -0.94
C SER A 32 -18.46 -17.11 0.23
N GLY A 33 -19.31 -16.85 1.23
CA GLY A 33 -18.91 -16.21 2.49
C GLY A 33 -18.89 -14.67 2.50
N PHE A 34 -19.56 -13.98 1.58
CA PHE A 34 -19.71 -12.51 1.66
C PHE A 34 -20.21 -12.06 3.04
N CYS A 35 -21.27 -12.69 3.55
CA CYS A 35 -21.85 -12.37 4.87
C CYS A 35 -20.93 -12.73 6.04
N ASP A 36 -20.01 -13.67 5.85
CA ASP A 36 -19.03 -14.07 6.88
C ASP A 36 -17.89 -13.06 6.99
N PHE A 37 -17.42 -12.52 5.86
CA PHE A 37 -16.18 -11.74 5.78
C PHE A 37 -16.39 -10.25 5.60
N ASN A 38 -17.44 -9.81 4.89
CA ASN A 38 -17.70 -8.38 4.68
C ASN A 38 -17.86 -7.60 6.00
N PRO A 39 -18.58 -8.09 7.02
CA PRO A 39 -18.65 -7.38 8.30
C PRO A 39 -17.28 -7.14 8.96
N LEU A 40 -16.36 -8.10 8.82
CA LEU A 40 -14.99 -7.97 9.35
C LEU A 40 -14.20 -6.90 8.59
N ILE A 41 -14.32 -6.88 7.26
CA ILE A 41 -13.67 -5.88 6.40
C ILE A 41 -14.23 -4.49 6.68
N ASN A 42 -15.56 -4.36 6.77
CA ASN A 42 -16.26 -3.12 7.08
C ASN A 42 -15.75 -2.56 8.43
N GLN A 43 -15.74 -3.40 9.47
CA GLN A 43 -15.30 -3.00 10.80
C GLN A 43 -13.84 -2.54 10.79
N TYR A 44 -12.96 -3.26 10.10
CA TYR A 44 -11.55 -2.90 9.98
C TYR A 44 -11.35 -1.57 9.26
N ALA A 45 -11.94 -1.43 8.07
CA ALA A 45 -11.78 -0.25 7.23
C ALA A 45 -12.33 1.02 7.89
N GLN A 46 -13.37 0.91 8.70
CA GLN A 46 -13.96 2.05 9.41
C GLN A 46 -13.33 2.31 10.79
N SER A 47 -12.36 1.50 11.23
CA SER A 47 -11.78 1.63 12.58
C SER A 47 -10.74 2.74 12.70
N SER A 48 -10.01 3.04 11.62
CA SER A 48 -8.90 3.99 11.63
C SER A 48 -8.58 4.52 10.22
N PRO A 49 -7.85 5.64 10.13
CA PRO A 49 -7.29 6.15 8.87
C PRO A 49 -6.47 5.11 8.12
N ASP A 50 -5.60 4.38 8.84
CA ASP A 50 -4.81 3.29 8.29
C ASP A 50 -5.70 2.18 7.73
N GLY A 51 -6.70 1.70 8.49
CA GLY A 51 -7.58 0.63 8.06
C GLY A 51 -8.33 0.98 6.77
N LEU A 52 -8.79 2.23 6.65
CA LEU A 52 -9.44 2.72 5.44
C LEU A 52 -8.46 2.76 4.25
N ALA A 53 -7.26 3.32 4.46
CA ALA A 53 -6.25 3.42 3.42
C ALA A 53 -5.81 2.05 2.90
N GLU A 54 -5.58 1.08 3.79
CA GLU A 54 -5.19 -0.28 3.40
C GLU A 54 -6.26 -0.97 2.55
N MET A 55 -7.55 -0.80 2.89
CA MET A 55 -8.65 -1.34 2.08
C MET A 55 -8.69 -0.67 0.70
N LEU A 56 -8.55 0.66 0.62
CA LEU A 56 -8.54 1.38 -0.66
C LEU A 56 -7.34 0.99 -1.52
N ILE A 57 -6.16 0.87 -0.91
CA ILE A 57 -4.94 0.39 -1.57
C ILE A 57 -5.12 -1.05 -2.04
N PHE A 58 -5.80 -1.90 -1.28
CA PHE A 58 -6.13 -3.26 -1.70
C PHE A 58 -6.94 -3.29 -3.00
N VAL A 59 -7.96 -2.44 -3.10
CA VAL A 59 -8.76 -2.28 -4.33
C VAL A 59 -7.92 -1.85 -5.52
N VAL A 60 -6.91 -0.99 -5.33
CA VAL A 60 -6.02 -0.53 -6.41
C VAL A 60 -4.99 -1.60 -6.77
N ALA A 61 -4.35 -2.21 -5.78
CA ALA A 61 -3.31 -3.22 -5.95
C ALA A 61 -3.83 -4.48 -6.66
N THR A 62 -5.13 -4.78 -6.54
CA THR A 62 -5.78 -5.94 -7.18
C THR A 62 -6.17 -5.72 -8.64
N GLN A 63 -6.11 -4.48 -9.16
CA GLN A 63 -6.56 -4.20 -10.52
C GLN A 63 -5.67 -4.88 -11.56
N GLN A 64 -6.29 -5.65 -12.47
CA GLN A 64 -5.60 -6.36 -13.55
C GLN A 64 -4.45 -7.26 -13.06
N MET A 65 -4.56 -7.78 -11.83
CA MET A 65 -3.61 -8.71 -11.25
C MET A 65 -4.25 -10.07 -11.03
N ARG A 66 -3.45 -11.13 -11.14
CA ARG A 66 -3.88 -12.47 -10.75
C ARG A 66 -3.93 -12.54 -9.23
N TRP A 67 -4.95 -13.20 -8.71
CA TRP A 67 -5.23 -13.21 -7.28
C TRP A 67 -4.07 -13.74 -6.42
N TYR A 68 -3.44 -14.83 -6.84
CA TYR A 68 -2.27 -15.40 -6.16
C TYR A 68 -0.99 -14.57 -6.32
N ASP A 69 -0.96 -13.59 -7.22
CA ASP A 69 0.12 -12.61 -7.23
C ASP A 69 -0.10 -11.56 -6.14
N VAL A 70 -1.34 -11.18 -5.84
CA VAL A 70 -1.63 -10.10 -4.89
C VAL A 70 -1.57 -10.57 -3.45
N VAL A 71 -2.31 -11.63 -3.10
CA VAL A 71 -2.50 -12.08 -1.71
C VAL A 71 -1.21 -12.25 -0.91
N PRO A 72 -0.15 -12.93 -1.41
CA PRO A 72 1.08 -13.09 -0.63
C PRO A 72 1.93 -11.82 -0.55
N LYS A 73 1.75 -10.89 -1.49
CA LYS A 73 2.56 -9.65 -1.63
C LYS A 73 1.93 -8.47 -0.88
N PHE A 74 0.61 -8.47 -0.72
CA PHE A 74 -0.11 -7.34 -0.15
C PHE A 74 0.28 -7.02 1.31
N PRO A 75 0.40 -7.99 2.24
CA PRO A 75 0.84 -7.70 3.60
C PRO A 75 2.24 -7.08 3.66
N LEU A 76 3.12 -7.47 2.72
CA LEU A 76 4.48 -6.92 2.61
C LEU A 76 4.47 -5.47 2.12
N LEU A 77 3.55 -5.14 1.21
CA LEU A 77 3.32 -3.76 0.77
C LEU A 77 2.85 -2.89 1.93
N MET A 78 1.89 -3.37 2.74
CA MET A 78 1.38 -2.61 3.89
C MET A 78 2.44 -2.45 4.97
N GLN A 79 3.22 -3.50 5.24
CA GLN A 79 4.36 -3.40 6.15
C GLN A 79 5.37 -2.35 5.67
N HIS A 80 5.73 -2.35 4.38
CA HIS A 80 6.64 -1.35 3.82
C HIS A 80 6.11 0.08 4.01
N LEU A 81 4.84 0.32 3.67
CA LEU A 81 4.21 1.63 3.86
C LEU A 81 4.17 2.06 5.32
N ARG A 82 3.89 1.14 6.26
CA ARG A 82 3.93 1.44 7.71
C ARG A 82 5.32 1.75 8.23
N GLU A 83 6.35 1.09 7.70
CA GLU A 83 7.74 1.27 8.13
C GLU A 83 8.41 2.51 7.52
N LYS A 84 8.06 2.84 6.28
CA LYS A 84 8.71 3.90 5.49
C LYS A 84 7.88 5.16 5.34
N ASP A 85 6.57 5.06 5.54
CA ASP A 85 5.55 6.09 5.30
C ASP A 85 5.50 6.65 3.85
N ILE A 86 6.31 6.07 2.96
CA ILE A 86 6.36 6.37 1.52
C ILE A 86 6.59 5.08 0.73
N LEU A 87 6.14 5.08 -0.52
CA LEU A 87 6.39 4.04 -1.49
C LEU A 87 7.68 4.38 -2.26
N LEU A 88 8.78 3.69 -1.93
CA LEU A 88 10.09 3.95 -2.57
C LEU A 88 10.07 3.60 -4.08
N ASP A 89 11.01 4.11 -4.88
CA ASP A 89 10.99 3.80 -6.32
C ASP A 89 11.44 2.35 -6.57
N PRO A 90 10.69 1.52 -7.33
CA PRO A 90 11.22 0.25 -7.83
C PRO A 90 12.43 0.41 -8.76
N GLU A 91 12.67 1.59 -9.33
CA GLU A 91 13.85 1.88 -10.16
C GLU A 91 15.10 2.27 -9.36
N ASP A 92 14.96 2.58 -8.07
CA ASP A 92 16.09 2.78 -7.19
C ASP A 92 16.67 1.41 -6.81
N ALA A 93 17.44 0.86 -7.73
CA ALA A 93 18.16 -0.38 -7.54
C ALA A 93 19.65 -0.10 -7.52
N PHE A 94 20.32 -0.51 -6.44
CA PHE A 94 21.78 -0.41 -6.33
C PHE A 94 22.40 -1.80 -6.51
N VAL A 95 23.63 -1.84 -7.00
CA VAL A 95 24.37 -3.10 -7.16
C VAL A 95 25.27 -3.27 -5.95
N ASN A 96 25.15 -4.39 -5.24
CA ASN A 96 26.05 -4.68 -4.11
C ASN A 96 27.44 -5.11 -4.59
N ASP A 97 28.37 -5.27 -3.67
CA ASP A 97 29.78 -5.60 -3.95
C ASP A 97 29.99 -6.96 -4.63
N GLN A 98 28.94 -7.79 -4.69
CA GLN A 98 28.91 -9.08 -5.39
C GLN A 98 28.30 -8.98 -6.80
N GLY A 99 28.01 -7.78 -7.28
CA GLY A 99 27.37 -7.56 -8.59
C GLY A 99 25.87 -7.84 -8.62
N LYS A 100 25.21 -7.96 -7.46
CA LYS A 100 23.77 -8.27 -7.37
C LYS A 100 22.94 -7.01 -7.19
N THR A 101 21.98 -6.79 -8.07
CA THR A 101 21.00 -5.71 -7.99
C THR A 101 20.05 -5.88 -6.79
N ILE A 102 20.02 -4.89 -5.91
CA ILE A 102 19.16 -4.74 -4.74
C ILE A 102 18.19 -3.59 -5.01
N TYR A 103 16.89 -3.84 -4.86
CA TYR A 103 15.83 -2.88 -5.14
C TYR A 103 15.32 -2.22 -3.85
N ASN A 104 15.02 -0.92 -3.85
CA ASN A 104 14.45 -0.19 -2.70
C ASN A 104 13.05 -0.68 -2.29
N ILE A 105 12.28 -1.17 -3.26
CA ILE A 105 11.12 -2.02 -3.02
C ILE A 105 11.55 -3.47 -3.25
N PRO A 106 11.27 -4.42 -2.33
CA PRO A 106 11.52 -5.83 -2.60
C PRO A 106 10.93 -6.23 -3.96
N LYS A 107 11.74 -6.86 -4.84
CA LYS A 107 11.28 -7.35 -6.15
C LYS A 107 9.99 -8.18 -6.06
N SER A 108 9.78 -8.79 -4.88
CA SER A 108 8.56 -9.52 -4.53
C SER A 108 7.31 -8.66 -4.50
N ILE A 109 7.33 -7.35 -4.20
CA ILE A 109 6.13 -6.48 -4.15
C ILE A 109 6.08 -5.42 -5.26
N ALA A 110 7.18 -5.16 -5.96
CA ALA A 110 7.28 -4.15 -7.02
C ALA A 110 6.18 -4.26 -8.09
N GLN A 111 5.70 -5.48 -8.39
CA GLN A 111 4.60 -5.70 -9.34
C GLN A 111 3.27 -5.06 -8.92
N LEU A 112 3.01 -4.94 -7.61
CA LEU A 112 1.81 -4.28 -7.08
C LEU A 112 1.87 -2.77 -7.24
N THR A 113 3.07 -2.21 -7.38
CA THR A 113 3.36 -0.78 -7.37
C THR A 113 3.79 -0.25 -8.74
N LEU A 114 3.45 -0.95 -9.83
CA LEU A 114 3.78 -0.51 -11.19
C LEU A 114 2.78 0.48 -11.78
N GLY A 115 3.30 1.41 -12.57
CA GLY A 115 2.51 2.32 -13.40
C GLY A 115 1.59 3.24 -12.57
N PRO A 116 0.38 3.56 -13.08
CA PRO A 116 -0.55 4.46 -12.40
C PRO A 116 -0.98 4.03 -10.99
N ARG A 117 -0.82 2.74 -10.64
CA ARG A 117 -1.12 2.21 -9.29
C ARG A 117 -0.18 2.78 -8.25
N LYS A 118 1.10 3.02 -8.58
CA LYS A 118 2.10 3.65 -7.69
C LYS A 118 1.55 4.92 -7.06
N ASN A 119 1.15 5.85 -7.93
CA ASN A 119 0.70 7.17 -7.53
C ASN A 119 -0.62 7.11 -6.76
N ALA A 120 -1.52 6.19 -7.14
CA ALA A 120 -2.77 5.99 -6.41
C ALA A 120 -2.53 5.47 -4.99
N ILE A 121 -1.64 4.48 -4.84
CA ILE A 121 -1.29 3.90 -3.55
C ILE A 121 -0.61 4.94 -2.66
N GLN A 122 0.38 5.66 -3.20
CA GLN A 122 1.08 6.72 -2.48
C GLN A 122 0.10 7.79 -1.99
N TYR A 123 -0.77 8.28 -2.89
CA TYR A 123 -1.78 9.28 -2.55
C TYR A 123 -2.71 8.82 -1.42
N MET A 124 -3.23 7.59 -1.51
CA MET A 124 -4.13 7.04 -0.49
C MET A 124 -3.44 6.91 0.87
N TRP A 125 -2.16 6.54 0.88
CA TRP A 125 -1.37 6.42 2.11
C TRP A 125 -1.08 7.78 2.73
N GLU A 126 -0.52 8.72 1.98
CA GLU A 126 -0.15 10.06 2.46
C GLU A 126 -1.37 10.87 2.94
N ASN A 127 -2.53 10.69 2.30
CA ASN A 127 -3.73 11.48 2.57
C ASN A 127 -4.75 10.74 3.44
N ARG A 128 -4.37 9.60 4.05
CA ARG A 128 -5.28 8.70 4.78
C ARG A 128 -6.10 9.39 5.87
N GLU A 129 -5.49 10.31 6.62
CA GLU A 129 -6.15 11.10 7.66
C GLU A 129 -7.26 12.01 7.09
N GLY A 130 -6.96 12.73 6.01
CA GLY A 130 -7.92 13.61 5.34
C GLY A 130 -9.06 12.84 4.67
N ILE A 131 -8.75 11.71 4.05
CA ILE A 131 -9.74 10.81 3.43
C ILE A 131 -10.67 10.26 4.52
N TYR A 132 -10.11 9.77 5.63
CA TYR A 132 -10.88 9.19 6.72
C TYR A 132 -11.75 10.22 7.43
N SER A 133 -11.21 11.41 7.74
CA SER A 133 -11.99 12.48 8.38
C SER A 133 -13.17 12.94 7.53
N THR A 134 -13.01 12.98 6.20
CA THR A 134 -14.09 13.30 5.25
C THR A 134 -15.20 12.25 5.26
N LEU A 135 -14.85 10.96 5.31
CA LEU A 135 -15.79 9.85 5.18
C LEU A 135 -16.45 9.42 6.50
N LYS A 136 -15.77 9.59 7.63
CA LYS A 136 -16.24 9.15 8.96
C LYS A 136 -17.65 9.64 9.32
N PRO A 137 -18.06 10.90 9.06
CA PRO A 137 -19.44 11.33 9.29
C PRO A 137 -20.45 10.57 8.43
N MET A 138 -20.11 10.30 7.17
CA MET A 138 -20.97 9.54 6.24
C MET A 138 -21.13 8.09 6.69
N PHE A 139 -20.05 7.46 7.16
CA PHE A 139 -20.11 6.12 7.76
C PHE A 139 -21.01 6.09 8.99
N SER A 140 -20.89 7.08 9.88
CA SER A 140 -21.77 7.20 11.05
C SER A 140 -23.24 7.32 10.64
N THR A 141 -23.56 8.16 9.64
CA THR A 141 -24.92 8.29 9.12
C THR A 141 -25.43 6.98 8.52
N TYR A 142 -24.61 6.33 7.70
CA TYR A 142 -24.95 5.06 7.05
C TYR A 142 -25.24 3.96 8.08
N ASN A 143 -24.39 3.82 9.10
CA ASN A 143 -24.49 2.79 10.12
C ASN A 143 -25.65 3.01 11.11
N LYS A 144 -26.05 4.27 11.35
CA LYS A 144 -27.18 4.62 12.23
C LYS A 144 -28.53 4.57 11.52
N GLY A 145 -28.55 4.69 10.19
CA GLY A 145 -29.77 4.69 9.40
C GLY A 145 -30.44 3.31 9.36
N GLY A 146 -31.77 3.29 9.49
CA GLY A 146 -32.59 2.11 9.17
C GLY A 146 -32.40 1.68 7.71
N GLU A 147 -32.68 0.41 7.40
CA GLU A 147 -32.42 -0.21 6.08
C GLU A 147 -32.97 0.59 4.90
N ASP A 148 -34.13 1.25 5.06
CA ASP A 148 -34.81 2.02 4.01
C ASP A 148 -34.79 3.54 4.24
N SER A 149 -33.91 4.04 5.11
CA SER A 149 -33.86 5.48 5.40
C SER A 149 -33.20 6.26 4.26
N LEU A 150 -33.83 7.35 3.84
CA LEU A 150 -33.28 8.28 2.84
C LEU A 150 -31.85 8.73 3.19
N ALA A 151 -31.60 8.98 4.48
CA ALA A 151 -30.29 9.36 4.99
C ALA A 151 -29.21 8.29 4.75
N LYS A 152 -29.55 6.99 4.78
CA LYS A 152 -28.62 5.89 4.51
C LYS A 152 -28.27 5.80 3.03
N GLU A 153 -29.26 5.98 2.15
CA GLU A 153 -29.05 6.01 0.70
C GLU A 153 -28.23 7.25 0.27
N GLU A 154 -28.50 8.41 0.87
CA GLU A 154 -27.70 9.62 0.65
C GLU A 154 -26.25 9.44 1.13
N ALA A 155 -26.05 8.86 2.32
CA ALA A 155 -24.72 8.56 2.84
C ALA A 155 -23.97 7.58 1.94
N LEU A 156 -24.62 6.50 1.49
CA LEU A 156 -24.05 5.53 0.55
C LEU A 156 -23.60 6.21 -0.76
N PHE A 157 -24.47 7.05 -1.34
CA PHE A 157 -24.15 7.72 -2.59
C PHE A 157 -23.01 8.74 -2.42
N ASN A 158 -22.97 9.48 -1.30
CA ASN A 158 -21.88 10.41 -1.00
C ASN A 158 -20.54 9.68 -0.79
N ILE A 159 -20.54 8.55 -0.07
CA ILE A 159 -19.37 7.68 0.07
C ILE A 159 -18.86 7.25 -1.31
N TYR A 160 -19.77 6.80 -2.17
CA TYR A 160 -19.44 6.39 -3.53
C TYR A 160 -18.83 7.54 -4.35
N LEU A 161 -19.39 8.75 -4.26
CA LEU A 161 -18.83 9.93 -4.93
C LEU A 161 -17.44 10.29 -4.42
N GLU A 162 -17.18 10.21 -3.11
CA GLU A 162 -15.84 10.45 -2.56
C GLU A 162 -14.83 9.42 -3.07
N PHE A 163 -15.20 8.14 -3.15
CA PHE A 163 -14.32 7.12 -3.74
C PHE A 163 -14.05 7.35 -5.21
N ILE A 164 -15.01 7.84 -6.00
CA ILE A 164 -14.77 8.17 -7.41
C ILE A 164 -13.67 9.23 -7.57
N LYS A 165 -13.53 10.16 -6.60
CA LYS A 165 -12.49 11.20 -6.64
C LYS A 165 -11.08 10.64 -6.45
N LEU A 166 -10.96 9.47 -5.83
CA LEU A 166 -9.67 8.88 -5.53
C LEU A 166 -8.99 8.33 -6.81
N PRO A 167 -7.68 8.52 -6.94
CA PRO A 167 -6.92 8.06 -8.10
C PRO A 167 -7.07 6.55 -8.29
N GLY A 168 -7.28 6.13 -9.55
CA GLY A 168 -7.32 4.72 -9.92
C GLY A 168 -8.62 3.97 -9.63
N LEU A 169 -9.62 4.57 -8.95
CA LEU A 169 -10.87 3.84 -8.67
C LEU A 169 -11.88 3.91 -9.84
N GLY A 170 -12.23 5.10 -10.31
CA GLY A 170 -13.31 5.27 -11.30
C GLY A 170 -14.65 4.69 -10.81
N LEU A 171 -15.63 4.51 -11.70
CA LEU A 171 -16.97 4.04 -11.32
C LEU A 171 -16.97 2.63 -10.67
N PRO A 172 -16.52 1.56 -11.37
CA PRO A 172 -16.71 0.21 -10.86
C PRO A 172 -15.86 -0.10 -9.62
N LYS A 173 -14.65 0.46 -9.48
CA LYS A 173 -13.82 0.19 -8.30
C LYS A 173 -14.14 1.08 -7.12
N ALA A 174 -14.70 2.28 -7.33
CA ALA A 174 -15.30 3.03 -6.23
C ALA A 174 -16.53 2.31 -5.67
N ALA A 175 -17.35 1.68 -6.52
CA ALA A 175 -18.45 0.84 -6.07
C ALA A 175 -17.97 -0.44 -5.37
N PHE A 176 -16.83 -1.01 -5.81
CA PHE A 176 -16.18 -2.11 -5.09
C PHE A 176 -15.68 -1.69 -3.70
N ALA A 177 -15.05 -0.52 -3.59
CA ALA A 177 -14.64 0.02 -2.30
C ALA A 177 -15.83 0.24 -1.36
N ALA A 178 -16.95 0.77 -1.88
CA ALA A 178 -18.20 0.86 -1.12
C ALA A 178 -18.72 -0.52 -0.70
N GLN A 179 -18.70 -1.51 -1.59
CA GLN A 179 -19.09 -2.89 -1.25
C GLN A 179 -18.24 -3.44 -0.10
N LEU A 180 -16.94 -3.19 -0.11
CA LEU A 180 -16.01 -3.66 0.93
C LEU A 180 -16.09 -2.91 2.26
N ILE A 181 -16.54 -1.65 2.28
CA ILE A 181 -16.58 -0.84 3.51
C ILE A 181 -17.97 -0.81 4.14
N VAL A 182 -19.02 -0.77 3.31
CA VAL A 182 -20.41 -0.61 3.78
C VAL A 182 -21.34 -1.73 3.30
N GLY A 183 -20.84 -2.72 2.57
CA GLY A 183 -21.62 -3.90 2.17
C GLY A 183 -22.62 -3.68 1.03
N ARG A 184 -22.62 -2.50 0.39
CA ARG A 184 -23.57 -2.11 -0.67
C ARG A 184 -22.84 -1.74 -1.96
N LEU A 185 -23.57 -1.79 -3.08
CA LEU A 185 -23.05 -1.66 -4.45
C LEU A 185 -22.18 -2.87 -4.84
N GLY A 186 -21.45 -2.77 -5.94
CA GLY A 186 -20.57 -3.86 -6.36
C GLY A 186 -19.74 -3.49 -7.57
N CYS A 187 -18.73 -4.32 -7.82
CA CYS A 187 -17.87 -4.18 -8.99
C CYS A 187 -18.46 -4.95 -10.16
N ILE A 188 -18.53 -4.29 -11.32
CA ILE A 188 -18.58 -4.97 -12.62
C ILE A 188 -17.23 -4.71 -13.27
N ASP A 189 -16.35 -5.70 -13.27
CA ASP A 189 -15.04 -5.56 -13.92
C ASP A 189 -15.18 -5.58 -15.45
N SER A 190 -14.14 -5.14 -16.16
CA SER A 190 -14.15 -5.02 -17.62
C SER A 190 -14.22 -6.38 -18.35
N ILE A 191 -13.80 -7.47 -17.70
CA ILE A 191 -13.85 -8.83 -18.28
C ILE A 191 -15.30 -9.32 -18.25
N ASN A 192 -15.96 -9.10 -17.12
CA ASN A 192 -17.35 -9.45 -16.86
C ASN A 192 -18.34 -8.44 -17.44
N LEU A 193 -17.88 -7.26 -17.87
CA LEU A 193 -18.71 -6.25 -18.52
C LEU A 193 -19.42 -6.82 -19.76
N ASN A 194 -18.81 -7.79 -20.44
CA ASN A 194 -19.43 -8.49 -21.57
C ASN A 194 -20.67 -9.32 -21.19
N LEU A 195 -20.75 -9.83 -19.95
CA LEU A 195 -21.90 -10.56 -19.43
C LEU A 195 -23.11 -9.63 -19.27
N TYR A 196 -22.84 -8.39 -18.88
CA TYR A 196 -23.86 -7.41 -18.50
C TYR A 196 -24.05 -6.30 -19.55
N LYS A 197 -23.34 -6.35 -20.69
CA LYS A 197 -23.37 -5.28 -21.72
C LYS A 197 -24.75 -4.99 -22.29
N GLY A 198 -25.63 -6.00 -22.34
CA GLY A 198 -27.01 -5.86 -22.80
C GLY A 198 -27.91 -5.11 -21.84
N LEU A 199 -27.40 -4.76 -20.65
CA LEU A 199 -28.13 -4.12 -19.56
C LEU A 199 -27.71 -2.68 -19.34
N ASP A 200 -26.76 -2.15 -20.11
CA ASP A 200 -26.44 -0.71 -20.08
C ASP A 200 -27.62 0.03 -20.70
N PRO A 201 -28.48 0.69 -19.90
CA PRO A 201 -29.64 1.36 -20.44
C PRO A 201 -29.13 2.48 -21.37
N GLU A 202 -29.36 2.28 -22.67
CA GLU A 202 -29.09 3.27 -23.73
C GLU A 202 -27.60 3.51 -24.09
N GLY A 203 -26.67 2.62 -23.74
CA GLY A 203 -25.24 2.80 -24.08
C GLY A 203 -24.59 3.99 -23.36
N GLN A 204 -25.14 4.34 -22.19
CA GLN A 204 -24.81 5.58 -21.50
C GLN A 204 -23.64 5.42 -20.54
N LEU A 205 -23.34 4.22 -20.08
CA LEU A 205 -22.24 3.94 -19.16
C LEU A 205 -21.00 3.37 -19.85
N ILE A 206 -21.20 2.59 -20.91
CA ILE A 206 -20.14 1.82 -21.56
C ILE A 206 -19.70 2.53 -22.85
N THR A 207 -18.40 2.53 -23.09
CA THR A 207 -17.75 2.91 -24.34
C THR A 207 -16.95 1.75 -24.88
N TYR A 208 -16.67 1.77 -26.19
CA TYR A 208 -15.88 0.74 -26.85
C TYR A 208 -14.62 1.37 -27.44
N ASP A 209 -13.48 0.73 -27.22
CA ASP A 209 -12.24 1.13 -27.89
C ASP A 209 -12.24 0.69 -29.38
N LYS A 210 -11.18 1.05 -30.10
CA LYS A 210 -11.02 0.70 -31.54
C LYS A 210 -10.99 -0.81 -31.80
N THR A 211 -10.72 -1.62 -30.77
CA THR A 211 -10.70 -3.09 -30.84
C THR A 211 -12.03 -3.71 -30.40
N GLY A 212 -13.04 -2.89 -30.10
CA GLY A 212 -14.35 -3.33 -29.62
C GLY A 212 -14.36 -3.77 -28.15
N ARG A 213 -13.31 -3.45 -27.37
CA ARG A 213 -13.30 -3.78 -25.94
C ARG A 213 -14.12 -2.76 -25.15
N PRO A 214 -15.06 -3.21 -24.30
CA PRO A 214 -15.89 -2.32 -23.52
C PRO A 214 -15.13 -1.75 -22.31
N SER A 215 -15.41 -0.50 -21.97
CA SER A 215 -14.91 0.17 -20.77
C SER A 215 -15.97 1.15 -20.23
N PHE A 216 -15.94 1.43 -18.93
CA PHE A 216 -16.82 2.45 -18.35
C PHE A 216 -16.34 3.86 -18.71
N LYS A 217 -17.29 4.77 -18.95
CA LYS A 217 -17.00 6.19 -19.14
C LYS A 217 -16.37 6.80 -17.90
N THR A 218 -15.44 7.74 -18.12
CA THR A 218 -14.76 8.44 -17.03
C THR A 218 -15.66 9.53 -16.43
N PRO A 219 -15.86 9.57 -15.10
CA PRO A 219 -16.76 10.53 -14.45
C PRO A 219 -16.18 11.94 -14.30
N GLY A 220 -14.92 12.15 -14.63
CA GLY A 220 -14.28 13.44 -14.38
C GLY A 220 -12.97 13.63 -15.13
N LYS A 221 -12.34 14.77 -14.86
CA LYS A 221 -10.99 15.07 -15.33
C LYS A 221 -9.99 14.73 -14.23
N THR A 222 -8.98 13.94 -14.57
CA THR A 222 -7.88 13.65 -13.67
C THR A 222 -6.94 14.86 -13.60
N LYS A 223 -6.73 15.40 -12.39
CA LYS A 223 -5.74 16.46 -12.14
C LYS A 223 -4.32 15.91 -12.26
N LYS A 224 -3.32 16.79 -12.33
CA LYS A 224 -1.89 16.39 -12.31
C LYS A 224 -1.54 15.54 -11.08
N THR A 225 -2.25 15.74 -9.97
CA THR A 225 -2.11 14.99 -8.72
C THR A 225 -2.74 13.59 -8.76
N GLY A 226 -3.40 13.20 -9.85
CA GLY A 226 -4.15 11.94 -9.96
C GLY A 226 -5.59 12.00 -9.41
N ILE A 227 -5.93 13.04 -8.64
CA ILE A 227 -7.28 13.25 -8.11
C ILE A 227 -8.27 13.48 -9.26
N VAL A 228 -9.42 12.82 -9.21
CA VAL A 228 -10.49 13.00 -10.18
C VAL A 228 -11.40 14.13 -9.73
N GLN A 229 -11.46 15.20 -10.54
CA GLN A 229 -12.47 16.23 -10.37
C GLN A 229 -13.75 15.79 -11.07
N ILE A 230 -14.74 15.37 -10.28
CA ILE A 230 -16.05 14.92 -10.78
C ILE A 230 -16.78 16.10 -11.42
N THR A 231 -17.31 15.88 -12.62
CA THR A 231 -18.15 16.87 -13.33
C THR A 231 -19.62 16.68 -13.00
N LYS A 232 -20.49 17.64 -13.32
CA LYS A 232 -21.96 17.44 -13.25
C LYS A 232 -22.41 16.20 -14.04
N GLY A 233 -21.79 15.94 -15.20
CA GLY A 233 -22.01 14.72 -15.99
C GLY A 233 -21.49 13.46 -15.29
N GLY A 234 -20.39 13.58 -14.54
CA GLY A 234 -19.83 12.53 -13.70
C GLY A 234 -20.75 12.04 -12.60
N VAL A 235 -21.42 12.96 -11.90
CA VAL A 235 -22.44 12.61 -10.90
C VAL A 235 -23.59 11.84 -11.56
N LYS A 236 -24.04 12.28 -12.75
CA LYS A 236 -25.04 11.54 -13.53
C LYS A 236 -24.56 10.15 -13.95
N LEU A 237 -23.28 10.00 -14.31
CA LEU A 237 -22.68 8.69 -14.61
C LEU A 237 -22.65 7.78 -13.38
N ALA A 238 -22.33 8.33 -12.20
CA ALA A 238 -22.39 7.60 -10.94
C ALA A 238 -23.81 7.10 -10.63
N GLN A 239 -24.82 7.97 -10.80
CA GLN A 239 -26.24 7.59 -10.64
C GLN A 239 -26.64 6.47 -11.60
N LYS A 240 -26.26 6.59 -12.88
CA LYS A 240 -26.52 5.55 -13.88
C LYS A 240 -25.86 4.23 -13.50
N TYR A 241 -24.66 4.25 -12.92
CA TYR A 241 -24.01 3.02 -12.45
C TYR A 241 -24.80 2.35 -11.33
N VAL A 242 -25.32 3.12 -10.38
CA VAL A 242 -26.20 2.59 -9.32
C VAL A 242 -27.48 2.01 -9.92
N GLN A 243 -28.12 2.71 -10.88
CA GLN A 243 -29.28 2.20 -11.60
C GLN A 243 -28.97 0.91 -12.38
N PHE A 244 -27.78 0.82 -12.97
CA PHE A 244 -27.33 -0.38 -13.65
C PHE A 244 -27.22 -1.58 -12.69
N LEU A 245 -26.69 -1.39 -11.48
CA LEU A 245 -26.69 -2.43 -10.45
C LEU A 245 -28.11 -2.82 -10.02
N LYS A 246 -29.04 -1.85 -9.94
CA LYS A 246 -30.46 -2.12 -9.64
C LYS A 246 -31.13 -2.92 -10.75
N HIS A 247 -30.91 -2.61 -12.02
CA HIS A 247 -31.42 -3.42 -13.13
C HIS A 247 -30.87 -4.85 -13.12
N ILE A 248 -29.58 -5.03 -12.77
CA ILE A 248 -29.03 -6.37 -12.55
C ILE A 248 -29.81 -7.06 -11.44
N ALA A 249 -30.04 -6.37 -10.31
CA ALA A 249 -30.77 -6.92 -9.19
C ALA A 249 -32.20 -7.35 -9.57
N GLU A 250 -32.94 -6.49 -10.27
CA GLU A 250 -34.30 -6.74 -10.75
C GLU A 250 -34.37 -7.97 -11.67
N MET A 251 -33.45 -8.09 -12.63
CA MET A 251 -33.42 -9.25 -13.51
C MET A 251 -33.07 -10.56 -12.79
N THR A 252 -32.26 -10.48 -11.73
CA THR A 252 -31.89 -11.67 -10.94
C THR A 252 -32.88 -11.95 -9.81
N GLY A 253 -33.92 -11.13 -9.64
CA GLY A 253 -34.88 -11.25 -8.55
C GLY A 253 -34.29 -10.92 -7.17
N THR A 254 -33.25 -10.10 -7.12
CA THR A 254 -32.52 -9.72 -5.91
C THR A 254 -32.71 -8.24 -5.56
N THR A 255 -32.49 -7.87 -4.30
CA THR A 255 -32.43 -6.47 -3.86
C THR A 255 -31.02 -5.90 -4.01
N GLU A 256 -30.81 -4.58 -3.90
CA GLU A 256 -29.47 -3.98 -4.07
C GLU A 256 -28.43 -4.48 -3.02
N ALA A 257 -28.84 -4.74 -1.79
CA ALA A 257 -27.97 -5.39 -0.80
C ALA A 257 -27.63 -6.84 -1.22
N SER A 258 -28.61 -7.56 -1.77
CA SER A 258 -28.41 -8.91 -2.27
C SER A 258 -27.59 -8.97 -3.56
N VAL A 259 -27.72 -7.99 -4.46
CA VAL A 259 -26.89 -7.90 -5.67
C VAL A 259 -25.42 -7.69 -5.31
N SER A 260 -25.15 -7.00 -4.21
CA SER A 260 -23.79 -6.84 -3.67
C SER A 260 -23.19 -8.21 -3.32
N LYS A 261 -23.94 -9.01 -2.53
CA LYS A 261 -23.59 -10.41 -2.22
C LYS A 261 -23.43 -11.25 -3.49
N GLN A 262 -24.35 -11.16 -4.44
CA GLN A 262 -24.31 -11.95 -5.67
C GLN A 262 -23.09 -11.64 -6.53
N LEU A 263 -22.77 -10.35 -6.71
CA LEU A 263 -21.60 -9.92 -7.47
C LEU A 263 -20.29 -10.35 -6.81
N TRP A 264 -20.22 -10.26 -5.48
CA TRP A 264 -19.11 -10.82 -4.72
C TRP A 264 -18.98 -12.32 -4.97
N ASN A 265 -20.09 -13.06 -4.81
CA ASN A 265 -20.09 -14.51 -4.91
C ASN A 265 -19.71 -14.99 -6.30
N SER A 266 -20.27 -14.37 -7.33
CA SER A 266 -19.89 -14.60 -8.73
C SER A 266 -18.39 -14.38 -8.94
N TRP A 267 -17.85 -13.26 -8.46
CA TRP A 267 -16.44 -12.92 -8.64
C TRP A 267 -15.50 -13.91 -7.95
N VAL A 268 -15.73 -14.25 -6.67
CA VAL A 268 -14.82 -15.16 -5.96
C VAL A 268 -14.86 -16.59 -6.49
N GLU A 269 -16.02 -17.08 -6.94
CA GLU A 269 -16.13 -18.39 -7.58
C GLU A 269 -15.46 -18.39 -8.95
N LEU A 270 -15.61 -17.31 -9.73
CA LEU A 270 -14.91 -17.17 -10.99
C LEU A 270 -13.38 -17.16 -10.81
N VAL A 271 -12.88 -16.45 -9.79
CA VAL A 271 -11.45 -16.47 -9.43
C VAL A 271 -10.99 -17.87 -9.03
N ALA A 272 -11.78 -18.58 -8.21
CA ALA A 272 -11.48 -19.95 -7.81
C ALA A 272 -11.39 -20.90 -9.03
N LEU A 273 -12.36 -20.82 -9.95
CA LEU A 273 -12.36 -21.58 -11.20
C LEU A 273 -11.14 -21.26 -12.07
N LYS A 274 -10.80 -19.97 -12.25
CA LYS A 274 -9.62 -19.54 -13.00
C LYS A 274 -8.31 -20.07 -12.41
N ILE A 275 -8.22 -20.23 -11.09
CA ILE A 275 -7.04 -20.81 -10.44
C ILE A 275 -7.00 -22.34 -10.62
N ASN A 276 -8.16 -23.01 -10.49
CA ASN A 276 -8.25 -24.45 -10.48
C ASN A 276 -8.16 -25.07 -11.89
N LYS A 277 -8.61 -24.35 -12.92
CA LYS A 277 -8.85 -24.87 -14.26
C LYS A 277 -8.01 -24.11 -15.28
N LYS A 278 -7.68 -24.75 -16.41
CA LYS A 278 -6.85 -24.12 -17.47
C LYS A 278 -7.70 -23.50 -18.59
N ASP A 279 -8.85 -24.10 -18.84
CA ASP A 279 -9.78 -23.74 -19.91
C ASP A 279 -10.58 -22.48 -19.56
N ASP A 280 -11.14 -21.87 -20.60
CA ASP A 280 -12.10 -20.78 -20.47
C ASP A 280 -13.36 -21.27 -19.74
N ILE A 281 -14.01 -20.37 -18.99
CA ILE A 281 -15.11 -20.69 -18.08
C ILE A 281 -16.44 -20.39 -18.77
N THR A 282 -17.37 -21.34 -18.78
CA THR A 282 -18.76 -21.11 -19.18
C THR A 282 -19.54 -20.53 -18.00
N VAL A 283 -20.13 -19.36 -18.19
CA VAL A 283 -20.99 -18.70 -17.20
C VAL A 283 -22.44 -18.79 -17.66
N ILE A 284 -23.30 -19.40 -16.85
CA ILE A 284 -24.74 -19.48 -17.09
C ILE A 284 -25.41 -18.37 -16.29
N MET A 285 -26.04 -17.42 -16.97
CA MET A 285 -26.78 -16.32 -16.32
C MET A 285 -28.16 -16.80 -15.84
N PRO A 286 -28.77 -16.10 -14.87
CA PRO A 286 -30.19 -16.23 -14.59
C PRO A 286 -31.01 -16.09 -15.90
N GLY A 287 -31.89 -17.05 -16.16
CA GLY A 287 -32.57 -17.19 -17.47
C GLY A 287 -31.90 -18.14 -18.47
N GLY A 288 -30.81 -18.81 -18.09
CA GLY A 288 -30.21 -19.92 -18.84
C GLY A 288 -29.27 -19.53 -19.99
N LYS A 289 -29.03 -18.23 -20.19
CA LYS A 289 -28.13 -17.76 -21.25
C LYS A 289 -26.68 -17.99 -20.87
N GLU A 290 -25.93 -18.63 -21.77
CA GLU A 290 -24.52 -18.96 -21.57
C GLU A 290 -23.58 -17.92 -22.18
N TYR A 291 -22.45 -17.70 -21.51
CA TYR A 291 -21.37 -16.84 -21.96
C TYR A 291 -20.02 -17.50 -21.66
N THR A 292 -19.03 -17.30 -22.53
CA THR A 292 -17.67 -17.76 -22.28
C THR A 292 -16.82 -16.63 -21.72
N VAL A 293 -16.25 -16.84 -20.53
CA VAL A 293 -15.27 -15.96 -19.91
C VAL A 293 -13.86 -16.53 -20.11
N PRO A 294 -12.96 -15.81 -20.79
CA PRO A 294 -11.60 -16.27 -20.97
C PRO A 294 -10.87 -16.51 -19.65
N ASN A 295 -10.11 -17.60 -19.57
CA ASN A 295 -9.18 -17.85 -18.50
C ASN A 295 -7.85 -17.18 -18.80
N ASP A 296 -7.63 -16.04 -18.16
CA ASP A 296 -6.43 -15.21 -18.27
C ASP A 296 -5.33 -15.62 -17.26
N TYR A 297 -5.61 -16.56 -16.36
CA TYR A 297 -4.65 -17.06 -15.38
C TYR A 297 -3.71 -18.10 -16.01
N SER A 298 -4.19 -18.83 -17.02
CA SER A 298 -3.43 -19.83 -17.77
C SER A 298 -2.53 -19.23 -18.88
N LYS A 299 -2.87 -18.06 -19.42
CA LYS A 299 -2.26 -17.49 -20.64
C LYS A 299 -0.94 -16.71 -20.41
N ASN A 300 -0.60 -16.37 -19.16
CA ASN A 300 0.54 -15.49 -18.81
C ASN A 300 1.54 -16.13 -17.81
N ILE A 301 1.77 -17.44 -17.88
CA ILE A 301 2.79 -18.10 -17.04
C ILE A 301 4.13 -18.07 -17.79
N SER A 302 5.06 -17.20 -17.38
CA SER A 302 6.42 -17.21 -17.95
C SER A 302 7.24 -18.34 -17.32
N LYS A 303 8.19 -18.93 -18.06
CA LYS A 303 9.16 -19.89 -17.51
C LYS A 303 10.10 -19.27 -16.45
N ALA A 304 10.16 -17.94 -16.38
CA ALA A 304 11.04 -17.16 -15.50
C ALA A 304 10.34 -16.63 -14.23
N ASP A 305 9.06 -16.94 -14.02
CA ASP A 305 8.37 -16.64 -12.76
C ASP A 305 9.03 -17.49 -11.67
N VAL A 306 9.93 -16.88 -10.87
CA VAL A 306 10.55 -17.46 -9.66
C VAL A 306 9.50 -17.65 -8.58
N ASN A 307 8.61 -18.60 -8.84
CA ASN A 307 8.04 -19.62 -7.99
C ASN A 307 7.72 -19.37 -6.49
N PRO A 308 6.88 -18.37 -6.11
CA PRO A 308 5.87 -18.63 -5.08
C PRO A 308 4.84 -19.70 -5.57
N SER A 309 4.85 -19.95 -6.88
CA SER A 309 3.83 -20.68 -7.61
C SER A 309 3.84 -22.20 -7.42
N ALA A 310 4.96 -22.89 -7.22
CA ALA A 310 4.94 -24.36 -7.20
C ALA A 310 4.45 -24.89 -5.85
N ALA A 311 4.82 -24.25 -4.75
CA ALA A 311 4.33 -24.62 -3.43
C ALA A 311 2.83 -24.31 -3.27
N PHE A 312 2.38 -23.13 -3.74
CA PHE A 312 0.95 -22.77 -3.74
C PHE A 312 0.16 -23.66 -4.71
N ARG A 313 0.64 -23.85 -5.94
CA ARG A 313 -0.02 -24.71 -6.94
C ARG A 313 -0.10 -26.16 -6.49
N LYS A 314 1.00 -26.74 -5.98
CA LYS A 314 1.04 -28.12 -5.48
C LYS A 314 0.13 -28.36 -4.28
N LYS A 315 -0.12 -27.32 -3.46
CA LYS A 315 -0.93 -27.43 -2.25
C LYS A 315 -2.42 -27.12 -2.48
N TYR A 316 -2.76 -26.24 -3.41
CA TYR A 316 -4.10 -25.65 -3.49
C TYR A 316 -4.81 -25.72 -4.85
N ILE A 317 -4.12 -25.95 -6.00
CA ILE A 317 -4.83 -26.09 -7.29
C ILE A 317 -5.77 -27.31 -7.24
N GLY A 318 -6.99 -27.12 -7.74
CA GLY A 318 -8.06 -28.12 -7.74
C GLY A 318 -8.82 -28.21 -6.41
N ARG A 319 -8.50 -27.34 -5.44
CA ARG A 319 -9.08 -27.36 -4.08
C ARG A 319 -9.51 -25.99 -3.56
N ILE A 320 -9.31 -24.92 -4.33
CA ILE A 320 -9.69 -23.56 -3.91
C ILE A 320 -11.17 -23.36 -4.20
N THR A 321 -11.93 -22.92 -3.21
CA THR A 321 -13.34 -22.53 -3.34
C THR A 321 -13.48 -21.01 -3.35
N GLY A 322 -14.61 -20.45 -3.80
CA GLY A 322 -14.86 -19.02 -3.62
C GLY A 322 -14.83 -18.59 -2.16
N LYS A 323 -15.23 -19.47 -1.22
CA LYS A 323 -15.10 -19.21 0.22
C LYS A 323 -13.65 -19.09 0.70
N ASP A 324 -12.71 -19.84 0.10
CA ASP A 324 -11.29 -19.66 0.37
C ASP A 324 -10.76 -18.30 -0.10
N ILE A 325 -11.23 -17.83 -1.26
CA ILE A 325 -10.91 -16.51 -1.80
C ILE A 325 -11.48 -15.42 -0.89
N SER A 326 -12.74 -15.53 -0.44
CA SER A 326 -13.34 -14.58 0.49
C SER A 326 -12.58 -14.53 1.82
N ARG A 327 -12.18 -15.70 2.36
CA ARG A 327 -11.37 -15.79 3.58
C ARG A 327 -10.01 -15.09 3.48
N GLN A 328 -9.47 -14.94 2.28
CA GLN A 328 -8.21 -14.22 2.06
C GLN A 328 -8.35 -12.71 2.16
N HIS A 329 -9.58 -12.18 2.25
CA HIS A 329 -9.87 -10.78 2.55
C HIS A 329 -10.02 -10.51 4.06
N ASP A 330 -9.88 -11.53 4.92
CA ASP A 330 -9.95 -11.39 6.38
C ASP A 330 -8.83 -10.44 6.87
N PRO A 331 -9.18 -9.29 7.47
CA PRO A 331 -8.21 -8.29 7.91
C PRO A 331 -7.11 -8.82 8.83
N ARG A 332 -7.45 -9.78 9.71
CA ARG A 332 -6.52 -10.38 10.68
C ARG A 332 -5.34 -11.11 10.03
N LYS A 333 -5.49 -11.49 8.76
CA LYS A 333 -4.48 -12.23 7.99
C LYS A 333 -3.90 -11.39 6.86
N MET A 334 -4.69 -10.47 6.33
CA MET A 334 -4.36 -9.69 5.14
C MET A 334 -3.72 -8.34 5.47
N PHE A 335 -4.17 -7.69 6.54
CA PHE A 335 -3.88 -6.29 6.87
C PHE A 335 -3.07 -6.12 8.16
N GLU A 336 -3.09 -7.13 9.04
CA GLU A 336 -2.10 -7.26 10.12
C GLU A 336 -0.75 -7.71 9.53
N GLY A 337 0.13 -6.75 9.23
CA GLY A 337 1.49 -6.96 8.71
C GLY A 337 2.16 -8.19 9.31
N ALA A 338 2.59 -9.11 8.46
CA ALA A 338 2.79 -10.50 8.85
C ALA A 338 3.96 -10.70 9.84
N LYS A 339 3.64 -11.05 11.10
CA LYS A 339 4.56 -11.73 12.06
C LYS A 339 5.23 -13.00 11.49
N LYS A 340 4.74 -13.52 10.36
CA LYS A 340 5.31 -14.69 9.63
C LYS A 340 6.52 -14.35 8.75
N TRP A 341 6.80 -13.08 8.50
CA TRP A 341 7.96 -12.63 7.72
C TRP A 341 9.27 -13.04 8.40
N ASP A 342 9.35 -12.99 9.73
CA ASP A 342 10.57 -13.34 10.48
C ASP A 342 11.10 -14.76 10.14
N LYS A 343 10.21 -15.75 9.92
CA LYS A 343 10.61 -17.12 9.57
C LYS A 343 10.98 -17.31 8.10
N TYR A 344 10.31 -16.60 7.19
CA TYR A 344 10.56 -16.69 5.74
C TYR A 344 11.80 -15.86 5.33
N VAL A 345 12.02 -14.74 6.01
CA VAL A 345 13.17 -13.84 5.85
C VAL A 345 14.41 -14.39 6.49
N LYS A 346 14.35 -14.95 7.71
CA LYS A 346 15.50 -15.66 8.28
C LYS A 346 15.95 -16.82 7.38
N GLY A 347 15.01 -17.45 6.66
CA GLY A 347 15.33 -18.44 5.63
C GLY A 347 16.01 -17.87 4.37
N LEU A 348 15.61 -16.69 3.91
CA LEU A 348 16.16 -16.03 2.72
C LEU A 348 17.43 -15.19 2.96
N ILE A 349 17.61 -14.67 4.18
CA ILE A 349 18.77 -13.86 4.60
C ILE A 349 19.95 -14.77 4.97
N ASN A 350 19.71 -15.94 5.57
CA ASN A 350 20.79 -16.87 5.94
C ASN A 350 21.49 -17.54 4.76
N GLU A 351 20.95 -17.46 3.54
CA GLU A 351 21.60 -17.97 2.33
C GLU A 351 22.41 -16.90 1.57
N ALA A 352 22.38 -15.62 1.99
CA ALA A 352 22.88 -14.52 1.15
C ALA A 352 23.85 -13.52 1.81
N LEU A 353 24.35 -13.76 3.03
CA LEU A 353 25.36 -12.87 3.64
C LEU A 353 26.45 -13.67 4.39
N PRO A 354 27.69 -13.71 3.88
CA PRO A 354 28.85 -13.74 4.76
C PRO A 354 29.06 -12.32 5.32
N PHE A 355 29.31 -12.26 6.63
CA PHE A 355 29.87 -11.17 7.43
C PHE A 355 30.50 -9.96 6.69
N GLY A 356 30.22 -8.74 7.19
CA GLY A 356 31.08 -7.54 7.02
C GLY A 356 30.37 -6.33 6.42
N GLY A 357 30.60 -5.13 6.97
CA GLY A 357 29.94 -3.87 6.60
C GLY A 357 30.66 -3.00 5.56
N TYR A 358 29.92 -1.97 5.09
CA TYR A 358 30.26 -0.74 4.31
C TYR A 358 31.03 -0.92 2.96
N GLU A 359 30.93 -0.09 1.90
CA GLU A 359 30.70 1.37 1.73
C GLU A 359 30.06 1.72 0.34
N PRO A 360 29.46 2.93 0.17
CA PRO A 360 28.94 3.46 -1.10
C PRO A 360 29.84 4.53 -1.75
N ALA A 361 30.36 4.26 -2.94
CA ALA A 361 30.90 5.29 -3.84
C ALA A 361 30.73 4.87 -5.30
N ALA A 362 29.70 5.42 -5.96
CA ALA A 362 29.69 5.79 -7.39
C ALA A 362 28.26 5.91 -7.94
N ILE A 363 27.62 7.08 -7.82
CA ILE A 363 26.80 7.62 -8.93
C ILE A 363 26.98 9.14 -8.90
N GLY A 364 27.94 9.62 -9.70
CA GLY A 364 27.98 11.01 -10.13
C GLY A 364 27.03 11.23 -11.30
N GLY A 365 26.30 12.34 -11.24
CA GLY A 365 25.82 13.08 -12.40
C GLY A 365 24.61 12.53 -13.16
N VAL A 366 23.40 12.87 -12.70
CA VAL A 366 22.29 13.21 -13.60
C VAL A 366 21.54 14.42 -13.01
N SER A 367 21.29 15.38 -13.89
CA SER A 367 20.84 16.76 -13.66
C SER A 367 19.56 16.95 -12.85
N ASN A 368 19.61 17.93 -11.96
CA ASN A 368 18.50 18.60 -11.29
C ASN A 368 17.35 18.98 -12.24
N ARG A 369 16.13 18.54 -11.91
CA ARG A 369 14.91 19.32 -12.10
C ARG A 369 14.11 19.28 -10.81
N GLY A 370 14.19 20.38 -10.06
CA GLY A 370 13.62 20.54 -8.74
C GLY A 370 12.10 20.36 -8.73
N VAL A 371 11.63 19.61 -7.74
CA VAL A 371 10.31 19.80 -7.16
C VAL A 371 10.52 20.78 -6.03
N GLU A 372 10.13 22.03 -6.25
CA GLU A 372 10.12 23.08 -5.25
C GLU A 372 9.06 22.72 -4.20
N LEU A 373 9.50 22.24 -3.04
CA LEU A 373 8.65 22.12 -1.85
C LEU A 373 8.30 23.55 -1.42
N GLN A 374 7.01 23.87 -1.46
CA GLN A 374 6.58 25.15 -0.94
C GLN A 374 6.74 25.15 0.59
N PRO A 375 7.21 26.26 1.18
CA PRO A 375 7.27 26.41 2.63
C PRO A 375 5.85 26.28 3.20
N HIS A 376 5.77 25.73 4.42
CA HIS A 376 4.54 25.81 5.19
C HIS A 376 4.08 27.28 5.28
N PRO A 377 2.78 27.56 5.15
CA PRO A 377 2.28 28.93 5.25
C PRO A 377 2.54 29.45 6.66
N GLY A 378 3.57 30.28 6.79
CA GLY A 378 3.82 31.09 7.97
C GLY A 378 2.81 32.23 8.07
N ASN A 379 2.36 32.45 9.30
CA ASN A 379 1.63 33.60 9.84
C ASN A 379 0.09 33.63 9.65
N MET A 380 -0.61 32.98 10.59
CA MET A 380 -1.67 33.65 11.35
C MET A 380 -1.16 33.92 12.76
N GLU A 381 -1.41 35.13 13.27
CA GLU A 381 -0.83 35.68 14.49
C GLU A 381 -1.27 34.99 15.79
N THR A 382 -0.25 34.73 16.62
CA THR A 382 -0.19 34.71 18.09
C THR A 382 -1.13 33.76 18.85
N GLY A 383 -0.79 32.48 18.84
CA GLY A 383 -0.80 31.67 20.05
C GLY A 383 0.65 31.32 20.38
N VAL A 384 1.10 31.54 21.62
CA VAL A 384 2.41 31.04 22.06
C VAL A 384 2.30 29.51 22.05
N GLU A 385 2.80 28.86 21.00
CA GLU A 385 2.94 27.40 20.97
C GLU A 385 3.97 27.04 22.06
N GLU A 386 3.54 26.32 23.10
CA GLU A 386 4.41 25.98 24.21
C GLU A 386 5.42 24.89 23.78
N ASP A 387 6.71 25.19 23.93
CA ASP A 387 7.77 24.19 23.73
C ASP A 387 7.67 23.11 24.81
N THR A 388 7.75 21.84 24.41
CA THR A 388 7.95 20.79 25.40
C THR A 388 9.35 20.88 26.01
N THR A 389 9.52 20.27 27.19
CA THR A 389 10.84 20.15 27.81
C THR A 389 11.79 19.19 27.06
N GLN A 390 11.31 18.50 26.02
CA GLN A 390 12.08 17.55 25.22
C GLN A 390 12.62 18.20 23.95
N SER A 391 13.83 17.81 23.56
CA SER A 391 14.45 18.21 22.30
C SER A 391 14.97 16.99 21.55
N ILE A 392 15.10 17.12 20.23
CA ILE A 392 15.67 16.09 19.38
C ILE A 392 16.83 16.65 18.57
N LYS A 393 17.90 15.85 18.41
CA LYS A 393 19.11 16.20 17.67
C LYS A 393 19.40 15.19 16.55
N ALA A 394 19.79 15.69 15.39
CA ALA A 394 20.08 14.93 14.19
C ALA A 394 21.58 14.66 14.03
N VAL A 395 21.96 13.38 13.95
CA VAL A 395 23.26 12.96 13.43
C VAL A 395 23.10 12.76 11.92
N MET A 396 23.29 13.83 11.16
CA MET A 396 23.27 13.77 9.69
C MET A 396 24.65 13.43 9.17
N HIS A 397 24.83 12.26 8.56
CA HIS A 397 26.15 11.80 8.13
C HIS A 397 26.17 11.22 6.71
N GLN A 398 27.27 11.46 5.99
CA GLN A 398 27.55 10.95 4.65
C GLN A 398 29.06 10.80 4.47
N ASN A 399 29.50 9.67 3.90
CA ASN A 399 30.92 9.35 3.65
C ASN A 399 31.81 9.54 4.89
N GLY A 400 31.33 9.07 6.06
CA GLY A 400 32.04 9.17 7.33
C GLY A 400 32.13 10.57 7.93
N LYS A 401 31.50 11.58 7.33
CA LYS A 401 31.44 12.96 7.84
C LYS A 401 30.06 13.31 8.35
N VAL A 402 30.00 14.06 9.44
CA VAL A 402 28.76 14.53 10.09
C VAL A 402 28.62 16.03 9.92
N LEU A 403 27.40 16.50 9.65
CA LEU A 403 27.07 17.92 9.67
C LEU A 403 27.00 18.42 11.12
N LEU A 404 27.78 19.45 11.41
CA LEU A 404 27.75 20.18 12.66
C LEU A 404 27.49 21.67 12.40
N LEU A 405 26.75 22.29 13.32
CA LEU A 405 26.43 23.71 13.32
C LEU A 405 27.15 24.41 14.47
N LYS A 406 27.40 25.71 14.32
CA LYS A 406 27.99 26.55 15.37
C LYS A 406 27.12 27.79 15.59
N CYS A 407 26.73 28.04 16.84
CA CYS A 407 25.86 29.16 17.19
C CYS A 407 26.61 30.50 17.23
N ASN A 408 25.92 31.57 16.85
CA ASN A 408 26.45 32.94 16.68
C ASN A 408 27.10 33.57 17.92
N GLU A 409 26.70 33.18 19.14
CA GLU A 409 27.01 33.97 20.35
C GLU A 409 27.70 33.22 21.49
N ASP A 410 28.07 31.94 21.29
CA ASP A 410 28.38 31.11 22.46
C ASP A 410 29.67 30.28 22.44
N LYS A 411 30.30 30.22 23.62
CA LYS A 411 31.46 29.36 23.93
C LYS A 411 31.09 27.86 23.99
N ARG A 412 29.87 27.49 23.56
CA ARG A 412 29.29 26.14 23.64
C ARG A 412 29.87 25.15 22.63
N GLY A 413 30.59 25.65 21.61
CA GLY A 413 31.23 24.82 20.61
C GLY A 413 30.28 24.36 19.50
N TRP A 414 30.56 23.22 18.89
CA TRP A 414 29.76 22.63 17.82
C TRP A 414 28.54 21.88 18.37
N ASP A 415 27.42 21.97 17.66
CA ASP A 415 26.16 21.29 17.96
C ASP A 415 25.68 20.45 16.76
N LEU A 416 24.79 19.51 17.03
CA LEU A 416 24.01 18.79 16.04
C LEU A 416 22.78 19.62 15.66
N PRO A 417 22.31 19.58 14.40
CA PRO A 417 21.04 20.18 14.03
C PRO A 417 19.88 19.64 14.88
N GLY A 418 18.92 20.49 15.24
CA GLY A 418 17.70 20.11 15.94
C GLY A 418 17.38 20.97 17.17
N GLY A 419 16.10 21.00 17.55
CA GLY A 419 15.62 21.84 18.63
C GLY A 419 14.54 21.18 19.48
N HIS A 420 13.66 22.02 20.03
CA HIS A 420 12.58 21.60 20.92
C HIS A 420 11.47 20.91 20.14
N ILE A 421 10.82 19.94 20.78
CA ILE A 421 9.61 19.31 20.24
C ILE A 421 8.42 20.16 20.70
N LYS A 422 7.56 20.57 19.78
CA LYS A 422 6.30 21.27 20.08
C LYS A 422 5.21 20.30 20.55
N GLU A 423 4.18 20.80 21.24
CA GLU A 423 3.11 19.93 21.79
C GLU A 423 2.32 19.15 20.74
N ASP A 424 2.23 19.65 19.51
CA ASP A 424 1.41 19.11 18.42
C ASP A 424 2.19 18.25 17.40
N GLU A 425 3.49 18.03 17.62
CA GLU A 425 4.34 17.26 16.73
C GLU A 425 5.05 16.08 17.43
N ASN A 426 5.32 15.01 16.68
CA ASN A 426 6.15 13.91 17.18
C ASN A 426 7.64 14.21 17.01
N SER A 427 8.51 13.46 17.70
CA SER A 427 9.96 13.73 17.69
C SER A 427 10.58 13.72 16.28
N LEU A 428 10.10 12.89 15.35
CA LEU A 428 10.62 12.88 13.97
C LEU A 428 10.02 13.97 13.08
N GLN A 429 8.86 14.54 13.44
CA GLN A 429 8.33 15.74 12.80
C GLN A 429 9.14 16.96 13.25
N ALA A 430 9.36 17.11 14.56
CA ALA A 430 10.24 18.13 15.13
C ALA A 430 11.62 18.09 14.48
N LEU A 431 12.23 16.91 14.38
CA LEU A 431 13.54 16.74 13.74
C LEU A 431 13.59 17.22 12.30
N ARG A 432 12.55 16.91 11.50
CA ARG A 432 12.49 17.32 10.09
C ARG A 432 12.29 18.82 9.96
N ARG A 433 11.42 19.39 10.79
CA ARG A 433 11.16 20.83 10.86
C ARG A 433 12.43 21.59 11.24
N GLU A 434 13.04 21.23 12.37
CA GLU A 434 14.23 21.89 12.92
C GLU A 434 15.43 21.79 11.97
N VAL A 435 15.70 20.59 11.40
CA VAL A 435 16.79 20.44 10.42
C VAL A 435 16.57 21.35 9.21
N PHE A 436 15.33 21.45 8.73
CA PHE A 436 15.01 22.30 7.59
C PHE A 436 15.11 23.79 7.93
N GLU A 437 14.62 24.20 9.10
CA GLU A 437 14.68 25.59 9.59
C GLU A 437 16.13 26.04 9.82
N GLU A 438 16.97 25.21 10.44
CA GLU A 438 18.35 25.56 10.79
C GLU A 438 19.34 25.46 9.62
N THR A 439 19.07 24.61 8.62
CA THR A 439 20.07 24.25 7.60
C THR A 439 19.57 24.33 6.16
N GLY A 440 18.27 24.49 5.94
CA GLY A 440 17.65 24.38 4.61
C GLY A 440 17.68 22.97 4.02
N LEU A 441 18.25 21.99 4.72
CA LEU A 441 18.38 20.62 4.25
C LEU A 441 17.20 19.75 4.65
N GLN A 442 17.00 18.68 3.90
CA GLN A 442 16.08 17.61 4.30
C GLN A 442 16.86 16.43 4.89
N ILE A 443 16.40 15.94 6.03
CA ILE A 443 16.89 14.69 6.62
C ILE A 443 16.14 13.49 6.02
N ILE A 444 16.89 12.56 5.45
CA ILE A 444 16.35 11.36 4.78
C ILE A 444 16.52 10.14 5.68
N ASN A 445 15.48 9.30 5.73
CA ASN A 445 15.44 8.10 6.57
C ASN A 445 15.81 8.34 8.05
N PRO A 446 15.26 9.37 8.74
CA PRO A 446 15.62 9.62 10.12
C PRO A 446 15.20 8.44 11.01
N LYS A 447 16.12 7.94 11.83
CA LYS A 447 15.89 6.84 12.78
C LYS A 447 16.34 7.27 14.16
N ILE A 448 15.47 7.09 15.17
CA ILE A 448 15.87 7.33 16.56
C ILE A 448 16.96 6.32 16.94
N ILE A 449 18.04 6.81 17.55
CA ILE A 449 19.10 6.00 18.12
C ILE A 449 18.55 5.37 19.41
N HIS A 450 17.95 4.19 19.28
CA HIS A 450 17.34 3.49 20.40
C HIS A 450 18.39 3.04 21.43
N GLY A 451 18.09 3.19 22.72
CA GLY A 451 19.01 2.82 23.81
C GLY A 451 19.95 3.96 24.25
N TYR A 452 19.89 5.13 23.62
CA TYR A 452 20.66 6.30 24.03
C TYR A 452 19.81 7.58 24.09
N ARG A 453 19.73 8.16 25.29
CA ARG A 453 19.07 9.43 25.59
C ARG A 453 19.95 10.19 26.57
N HIS A 454 20.09 11.51 26.41
CA HIS A 454 20.83 12.33 27.35
C HIS A 454 19.95 13.44 27.92
N LYS A 455 19.57 13.31 29.20
CA LYS A 455 18.58 14.19 29.85
C LYS A 455 17.27 14.18 29.03
N ASN A 456 16.81 15.35 28.59
CA ASN A 456 15.60 15.48 27.76
C ASN A 456 15.89 15.45 26.25
N LYS A 457 17.12 15.14 25.84
CA LYS A 457 17.53 15.08 24.43
C LYS A 457 17.40 13.68 23.86
N ILE A 458 16.65 13.57 22.77
CA ILE A 458 16.56 12.39 21.91
C ILE A 458 17.56 12.57 20.76
N PHE A 459 18.16 11.48 20.29
CA PHE A 459 19.06 11.50 19.14
C PHE A 459 18.51 10.64 18.02
N ALA A 460 18.66 11.10 16.79
CA ALA A 460 18.29 10.36 15.60
C ALA A 460 19.39 10.48 14.53
N GLU A 461 19.65 9.41 13.81
CA GLU A 461 20.55 9.39 12.65
C GLU A 461 19.77 9.56 11.35
N GLY A 462 20.38 10.14 10.32
CA GLY A 462 19.76 10.27 9.00
C GLY A 462 20.74 10.70 7.91
N GLY A 463 20.32 10.54 6.66
CA GLY A 463 21.08 10.96 5.48
C GLY A 463 20.66 12.35 4.97
N PHE A 464 21.36 12.84 3.94
CA PHE A 464 21.10 14.12 3.29
C PHE A 464 20.13 13.97 2.11
N GLY A 465 19.13 14.85 2.01
CA GLY A 465 18.13 14.87 0.93
C GLY A 465 18.49 15.71 -0.29
N GLY A 466 19.74 16.15 -0.40
CA GLY A 466 20.18 17.12 -1.42
C GLY A 466 19.86 18.56 -1.01
N GLY A 467 20.57 19.52 -1.62
CA GLY A 467 20.53 20.94 -1.28
C GLY A 467 21.88 21.48 -0.81
N GLU A 468 22.03 22.80 -0.76
CA GLU A 468 23.16 23.48 -0.13
C GLU A 468 22.74 23.95 1.26
N VAL A 469 23.66 23.91 2.23
CA VAL A 469 23.37 24.36 3.60
C VAL A 469 23.10 25.86 3.60
N GLN A 470 21.91 26.24 4.06
CA GLN A 470 21.50 27.62 4.29
C GLN A 470 21.19 27.76 5.78
N LEU A 471 22.05 28.49 6.48
CA LEU A 471 21.94 28.62 7.93
C LEU A 471 20.87 29.63 8.33
N SER A 472 20.12 29.32 9.39
CA SER A 472 19.26 30.28 10.07
C SER A 472 20.08 31.37 10.78
N GLU A 473 19.41 32.44 11.24
CA GLU A 473 20.06 33.51 12.03
C GLU A 473 20.68 33.00 13.35
N GLU A 474 20.30 31.81 13.81
CA GLU A 474 20.81 31.17 15.03
C GLU A 474 22.25 30.65 14.89
N HIS A 475 22.70 30.39 13.65
CA HIS A 475 23.95 29.72 13.37
C HIS A 475 24.87 30.56 12.47
N ASP A 476 26.17 30.61 12.81
CA ASP A 476 27.16 31.44 12.10
C ASP A 476 27.97 30.65 11.07
N SER A 477 28.08 29.34 11.27
CA SER A 477 28.90 28.46 10.45
C SER A 477 28.48 27.00 10.58
N HIS A 478 28.85 26.22 9.57
CA HIS A 478 28.66 24.78 9.54
C HIS A 478 29.92 24.09 9.07
N ALA A 479 30.06 22.80 9.39
CA ALA A 479 31.14 21.97 8.86
C ALA A 479 30.70 20.51 8.72
N PHE A 480 31.29 19.84 7.74
CA PHE A 480 31.23 18.39 7.59
C PHE A 480 32.53 17.79 8.09
N MET A 481 32.49 17.14 9.25
CA MET A 481 33.67 16.62 9.92
C MET A 481 33.62 15.11 10.09
N SER A 482 34.73 14.43 9.88
CA SER A 482 34.93 13.03 10.26
C SER A 482 34.97 12.88 11.78
N LEU A 483 34.68 11.68 12.28
CA LEU A 483 34.72 11.42 13.72
C LEU A 483 36.07 11.81 14.38
N GLU A 484 37.18 11.57 13.69
CA GLU A 484 38.53 11.96 14.16
C GLU A 484 38.76 13.48 14.20
N GLU A 485 38.10 14.24 13.32
CA GLU A 485 38.10 15.71 13.35
C GLU A 485 37.20 16.21 14.49
N ILE A 486 36.02 15.61 14.67
CA ILE A 486 35.03 15.97 15.71
C ILE A 486 35.62 15.76 17.11
N LYS A 487 36.35 14.67 17.35
CA LYS A 487 37.04 14.39 18.63
C LYS A 487 38.02 15.50 19.06
N LYS A 488 38.47 16.36 18.13
CA LYS A 488 39.39 17.48 18.38
C LYS A 488 38.68 18.82 18.55
N GLN A 489 37.36 18.87 18.36
CA GLN A 489 36.55 20.07 18.45
C GLN A 489 35.92 20.23 19.84
N PRO A 490 35.56 21.46 20.25
CA PRO A 490 34.71 21.66 21.40
C PRO A 490 33.29 21.19 21.07
N ILE A 491 32.94 19.96 21.45
CA ILE A 491 31.60 19.37 21.28
C ILE A 491 31.20 18.63 22.57
N SER A 492 29.91 18.60 22.89
CA SER A 492 29.40 17.87 24.05
C SER A 492 29.70 16.36 23.94
N GLU A 493 30.17 15.74 25.03
CA GLU A 493 30.35 14.28 25.13
C GLU A 493 29.08 13.52 24.75
N ALA A 494 27.91 14.10 25.05
CA ALA A 494 26.64 13.48 24.74
C ALA A 494 26.41 13.35 23.22
N PHE A 495 26.85 14.35 22.45
CA PHE A 495 26.73 14.39 21.00
C PHE A 495 27.79 13.50 20.35
N LEU A 496 29.02 13.53 20.87
CA LEU A 496 30.08 12.64 20.41
C LEU A 496 29.65 11.18 20.52
N LYS A 497 29.06 10.77 21.65
CA LYS A 497 28.54 9.41 21.83
C LYS A 497 27.36 9.09 20.91
N ALA A 498 26.48 10.06 20.62
CA ALA A 498 25.42 9.86 19.62
C ALA A 498 26.00 9.60 18.23
N ILE A 499 27.05 10.34 17.86
CA ILE A 499 27.75 10.19 16.60
C ILE A 499 28.45 8.83 16.52
N GLU A 500 29.16 8.40 17.58
CA GLU A 500 29.81 7.08 17.62
C GLU A 500 28.79 5.94 17.48
N LEU A 501 27.63 6.05 18.10
CA LEU A 501 26.54 5.07 17.97
C LEU A 501 25.97 5.03 16.55
N ALA A 502 25.77 6.18 15.92
CA ALA A 502 25.26 6.27 14.53
C ALA A 502 26.27 5.75 13.50
N LEU A 503 27.57 5.98 13.73
CA LEU A 503 28.64 5.49 12.86
C LEU A 503 29.03 4.04 13.14
N GLY A 504 28.45 3.39 14.16
CA GLY A 504 28.70 2.00 14.51
C GLY A 504 30.03 1.73 15.21
N GLU A 505 30.64 2.76 15.83
CA GLU A 505 31.95 2.68 16.49
C GLU A 505 31.88 2.46 18.02
N ALA A 506 30.68 2.38 18.62
CA ALA A 506 30.49 2.14 20.05
C ALA A 506 29.80 0.80 20.37
N GLU A 507 30.34 0.02 21.32
CA GLU A 507 29.72 -1.22 21.81
C GLU A 507 28.47 -0.95 22.68
N GLU A 508 27.36 -1.67 22.40
CA GLU A 508 26.14 -1.67 23.22
C GLU A 508 26.43 -2.17 24.65
N THR A 509 26.54 -1.26 25.62
CA THR A 509 26.66 -1.63 27.04
C THR A 509 25.29 -1.88 27.67
N ARG A 510 24.72 -3.08 27.47
CA ARG A 510 23.54 -3.53 28.24
C ARG A 510 23.96 -4.09 29.62
N LYS A 511 23.97 -3.24 30.66
CA LYS A 511 23.92 -3.71 32.05
C LYS A 511 22.47 -4.05 32.43
N VAL A 512 22.07 -5.30 32.26
CA VAL A 512 20.82 -5.82 32.83
C VAL A 512 21.08 -6.18 34.30
N LYS A 513 20.58 -5.37 35.24
CA LYS A 513 20.49 -5.75 36.65
C LYS A 513 19.36 -6.77 36.81
N ILE A 514 19.70 -8.06 36.84
CA ILE A 514 18.77 -9.10 37.30
C ILE A 514 18.69 -9.01 38.82
N LYS A 515 17.55 -8.56 39.33
CA LYS A 515 17.22 -8.60 40.76
C LYS A 515 16.61 -9.98 41.05
N ILE A 516 17.42 -10.92 41.53
CA ILE A 516 16.91 -12.19 42.06
C ILE A 516 16.23 -11.86 43.39
N ILE A 517 14.90 -11.95 43.43
CA ILE A 517 14.16 -11.95 44.68
C ILE A 517 14.04 -13.41 45.10
N MET A 518 14.82 -13.82 46.09
CA MET A 518 14.51 -15.02 46.86
C MET A 518 13.68 -14.60 48.07
N GLY A 519 12.50 -15.20 48.21
CA GLY A 519 11.55 -15.01 49.30
C GLY A 519 10.39 -15.94 49.09
#